data_AF-A0A495KPH2-F1
#
_entry.id   AF-A0A495KPH2-F1
#
_cell.length_a   1.000
_cell.length_b   1.000
_cell.length_c   1.000
_cell.angle_alpha   90.00
_cell.angle_beta   90.00
_cell.angle_gamma   90.00
#
_symmetry.space_group_name_H-M   'P 1'
#
loop_
_entity.id
_entity.type
_entity.pdbx_description
1 polymer ?
#
loop_
_entity_poly.entity_id
_entity_poly.type
_entity_poly.pdbx_seq_one_letter_code
_entity_poly.pdbx_strand_id
1 'polypeptide(L)'
;MKVTYDDVIGKTTEYYQGKFSKKGYYEIFIRKKNIQIPPVLHLLYSKIDIYRLRISLNKEKELIIDSYYKRGGNVFLLAAGGSGRTQYYFKATK
;
A
#
# COMPACT_ATOMS: atom_id res chain seq x y z
N MET A 1 8.32 3.25 11.58
CA MET A 1 8.96 4.28 10.73
C MET A 1 8.30 5.61 11.03
N LYS A 2 9.06 6.55 11.58
CA LYS A 2 8.61 7.94 11.79
C LYS A 2 8.97 8.73 10.53
N VAL A 3 8.01 9.41 9.93
CA VAL A 3 8.23 10.30 8.79
C VAL A 3 7.78 11.68 9.20
N THR A 4 8.66 12.66 9.02
CA THR A 4 8.35 14.07 9.23
C THR A 4 8.52 14.78 7.90
N TYR A 5 7.50 15.51 7.47
CA TYR A 5 7.49 16.23 6.20
C TYR A 5 6.77 17.58 6.37
N ASP A 6 7.13 18.54 5.52
CA ASP A 6 6.44 19.82 5.42
C ASP A 6 5.26 19.67 4.44
N ASP A 7 4.07 20.06 4.86
CA ASP A 7 2.87 20.15 4.05
C ASP A 7 2.28 21.58 4.04
N VAL A 8 1.13 21.76 3.40
CA VAL A 8 0.47 23.06 3.25
C VAL A 8 0.04 23.68 4.60
N ILE A 9 -0.05 22.88 5.65
CA ILE A 9 -0.50 23.25 7.00
C ILE A 9 0.70 23.40 7.96
N GLY A 10 1.85 22.81 7.62
CA GLY A 10 3.12 22.98 8.34
C GLY A 10 3.88 21.65 8.46
N LYS A 11 4.60 21.47 9.58
CA LYS A 11 5.33 20.22 9.85
C LYS A 11 4.39 19.14 10.35
N THR A 12 4.19 18.12 9.54
CA THR A 12 3.42 16.92 9.90
C THR A 12 4.36 15.77 10.23
N THR A 13 4.02 14.98 11.25
CA THR A 13 4.73 13.76 11.60
C THR A 13 3.77 12.58 11.63
N GLU A 14 4.05 11.57 10.82
CA GLU A 14 3.29 10.33 10.79
C GLU A 14 4.12 9.13 11.24
N TYR A 15 3.46 8.18 11.89
CA TYR A 15 4.05 6.94 12.37
C TYR A 15 3.48 5.77 11.59
N TYR A 16 4.34 5.11 10.80
CA TYR A 16 3.98 3.91 10.07
C TYR A 16 4.53 2.66 10.74
N GLN A 17 3.65 1.69 10.97
CA GLN A 17 4.05 0.35 11.39
C GLN A 17 4.37 -0.48 10.15
N GLY A 18 5.64 -0.87 10.02
CA GLY A 18 6.11 -1.75 8.97
C GLY A 18 6.63 -3.06 9.55
N LYS A 19 6.69 -4.10 8.70
CA LYS A 19 7.25 -5.40 9.07
C LYS A 19 7.92 -6.07 7.89
N PHE A 20 8.89 -6.93 8.16
CA PHE A 20 9.47 -7.77 7.13
C PHE A 20 8.48 -8.85 6.70
N SER A 21 8.28 -8.96 5.40
CA SER A 21 7.59 -10.09 4.78
C SER A 21 8.51 -11.30 4.72
N LYS A 22 7.91 -12.50 4.58
CA LYS A 22 8.66 -13.75 4.35
C LYS A 22 9.56 -13.72 3.10
N LYS A 23 9.30 -12.79 2.17
CA LYS A 23 10.06 -12.63 0.93
C LYS A 23 11.20 -11.60 1.04
N GLY A 24 11.48 -11.11 2.25
CA GLY A 24 12.58 -10.17 2.50
C GLY A 24 12.25 -8.69 2.25
N TYR A 25 11.04 -8.36 1.77
CA TYR A 25 10.61 -6.95 1.67
C TYR A 25 10.27 -6.39 3.04
N TYR A 26 10.70 -5.16 3.33
CA TYR A 26 10.10 -4.37 4.41
C TYR A 26 8.79 -3.75 3.89
N GLU A 27 7.66 -4.17 4.46
CA GLU A 27 6.33 -3.74 4.01
C GLU A 27 5.72 -2.74 4.99
N ILE A 28 5.14 -1.68 4.45
CA ILE A 28 4.36 -0.68 5.18
C ILE A 28 2.97 -0.63 4.55
N PHE A 29 1.94 -0.74 5.38
CA PHE A 29 0.55 -0.51 4.96
C PHE A 29 0.12 0.87 5.44
N ILE A 30 0.05 1.84 4.52
CA ILE A 30 -0.49 3.18 4.82
C ILE A 30 -2.00 3.08 5.04
N ARG A 31 -2.67 2.24 4.23
CA ARG A 31 -4.08 1.88 4.39
C ARG A 31 -4.27 0.39 4.16
N LYS A 32 -5.08 -0.26 4.99
CA LYS A 32 -5.42 -1.68 4.84
C LYS A 32 -6.87 -1.92 5.27
N LYS A 33 -7.82 -1.49 4.45
CA LYS A 33 -9.24 -1.78 4.63
C LYS A 33 -9.67 -2.83 3.61
N ASN A 34 -10.21 -3.94 4.08
CA ASN A 34 -10.78 -5.00 3.25
C ASN A 34 -12.01 -5.55 3.96
N ILE A 35 -13.16 -4.94 3.70
CA ILE A 35 -14.45 -5.36 4.25
C ILE A 35 -15.15 -6.23 3.21
N GLN A 36 -15.52 -7.44 3.63
CA GLN A 36 -16.32 -8.38 2.85
C GLN A 36 -17.34 -9.01 3.81
N ILE A 37 -18.61 -9.08 3.41
CA ILE A 37 -19.69 -9.66 4.22
C ILE A 37 -20.07 -11.05 3.65
N PRO A 38 -19.63 -12.16 4.27
CA PRO A 38 -19.97 -13.51 3.80
C PRO A 38 -21.34 -14.01 4.32
N PRO A 39 -21.97 -15.04 3.70
CA PRO A 39 -21.68 -15.65 2.39
C PRO A 39 -22.69 -15.27 1.28
N VAL A 40 -23.84 -14.66 1.62
CA VAL A 40 -24.90 -14.27 0.65
C VAL A 40 -24.82 -12.77 0.27
N LEU A 41 -24.15 -11.96 1.11
CA LEU A 41 -24.16 -10.50 1.05
C LEU A 41 -22.89 -9.90 0.42
N HIS A 42 -22.01 -10.73 -0.14
CA HIS A 42 -20.90 -10.24 -0.96
C HIS A 42 -21.42 -9.45 -2.16
N LEU A 43 -22.63 -9.75 -2.64
CA LEU A 43 -23.34 -8.93 -3.61
C LEU A 43 -23.79 -7.60 -3.01
N LEU A 44 -24.22 -7.54 -1.75
CA LEU A 44 -24.72 -6.28 -1.18
C LEU A 44 -23.62 -5.24 -0.96
N TYR A 45 -22.48 -5.65 -0.42
CA TYR A 45 -21.44 -4.69 -0.07
C TYR A 45 -20.05 -5.32 0.07
N SER A 46 -19.08 -4.72 -0.62
CA SER A 46 -17.66 -4.87 -0.26
C SER A 46 -16.93 -3.54 -0.40
N LYS A 47 -15.85 -3.38 0.38
CA LYS A 47 -14.97 -2.22 0.29
C LYS A 47 -13.52 -2.61 0.51
N ILE A 48 -12.71 -2.33 -0.49
CA ILE A 48 -11.26 -2.52 -0.51
C ILE A 48 -10.61 -1.14 -0.65
N ASP A 49 -9.74 -0.78 0.29
CA ASP A 49 -8.84 0.38 0.21
C ASP A 49 -7.50 -0.03 0.82
N ILE A 50 -6.59 -0.46 -0.06
CA ILE A 50 -5.26 -0.94 0.30
C ILE A 50 -4.26 0.00 -0.36
N TYR A 51 -3.33 0.50 0.45
CA TYR A 51 -2.13 1.17 -0.01
C TYR A 51 -0.93 0.57 0.71
N ARG A 52 -0.04 -0.08 -0.05
CA ARG A 52 1.12 -0.78 0.46
C ARG A 52 2.39 -0.28 -0.22
N LEU A 53 3.36 0.11 0.59
CA LEU A 53 4.72 0.37 0.17
C LEU A 53 5.59 -0.83 0.53
N ARG A 54 6.49 -1.23 -0.37
CA ARG A 54 7.54 -2.21 -0.08
C ARG A 54 8.89 -1.62 -0.40
N ILE A 55 9.84 -1.91 0.48
CA ILE A 55 11.23 -1.48 0.37
C ILE A 55 12.10 -2.74 0.37
N SER A 56 13.02 -2.85 -0.58
CA SER A 56 13.99 -3.94 -0.66
C SER A 56 15.25 -3.52 -1.40
N LEU A 57 16.28 -4.34 -1.31
CA LEU A 57 17.45 -4.30 -2.19
C LEU A 57 17.39 -5.44 -3.19
N ASN A 58 17.81 -5.20 -4.43
CA ASN A 58 18.07 -6.29 -5.37
C ASN A 58 19.49 -6.88 -5.19
N LYS A 59 19.84 -7.85 -6.03
CA LYS A 59 21.17 -8.51 -6.00
C LYS A 59 22.32 -7.53 -6.29
N GLU A 60 22.04 -6.45 -7.01
CA GLU A 60 22.99 -5.39 -7.37
C GLU A 60 23.07 -4.29 -6.30
N LYS A 61 22.40 -4.48 -5.15
CA LYS A 61 22.27 -3.50 -4.06
C LYS A 61 21.57 -2.19 -4.47
N GLU A 62 20.78 -2.23 -5.53
CA GLU A 62 19.88 -1.13 -5.88
C GLU A 62 18.66 -1.14 -4.96
N LEU A 63 18.26 0.04 -4.51
CA LEU A 63 17.06 0.23 -3.72
C LEU A 63 15.83 0.15 -4.62
N ILE A 64 14.93 -0.77 -4.29
CA ILE A 64 13.63 -0.90 -4.94
C ILE A 64 12.55 -0.38 -3.99
N ILE A 65 11.77 0.58 -4.48
CA ILE A 65 10.55 1.05 -3.83
C ILE A 65 9.36 0.64 -4.69
N ASP A 66 8.51 -0.23 -4.17
CA ASP A 66 7.30 -0.72 -4.84
C ASP A 66 6.07 -0.16 -4.14
N SER A 67 5.29 0.63 -4.87
CA SER A 67 4.02 1.17 -4.42
C SER A 67 2.88 0.42 -5.08
N TYR A 68 1.98 -0.12 -4.26
CA TYR A 68 0.78 -0.80 -4.70
C TYR A 68 -0.45 -0.17 -4.09
N TYR A 69 -1.44 0.10 -4.91
CA TYR A 69 -2.77 0.46 -4.44
C TYR A 69 -3.84 -0.46 -5.04
N LYS A 70 -4.88 -0.69 -4.24
CA LYS A 70 -6.13 -1.30 -4.70
C LYS A 70 -7.27 -0.60 -4.02
N ARG A 71 -8.15 -0.03 -4.83
CA ARG A 71 -9.37 0.61 -4.36
C ARG A 71 -10.53 0.08 -5.16
N GLY A 72 -11.58 -0.34 -4.47
CA GLY A 72 -12.78 -0.82 -5.14
C GLY A 72 -13.79 -1.32 -4.16
N GLY A 73 -14.93 -1.69 -4.68
CA GLY A 73 -16.02 -2.21 -3.90
C GLY A 73 -17.19 -2.52 -4.80
N ASN A 74 -18.22 -3.02 -4.17
CA ASN A 74 -19.49 -3.21 -4.84
C ASN A 74 -20.62 -2.81 -3.91
N VAL A 75 -21.72 -2.42 -4.54
CA VAL A 75 -23.02 -2.25 -3.91
C VAL A 75 -24.02 -2.94 -4.82
N PHE A 76 -24.69 -3.98 -4.34
CA PHE A 76 -25.45 -4.92 -5.19
C PHE A 76 -24.61 -5.43 -6.39
N LEU A 77 -25.22 -5.50 -7.58
CA LEU A 77 -24.58 -5.98 -8.82
C LEU A 77 -23.57 -4.99 -9.42
N LEU A 78 -23.46 -3.78 -8.86
CA LEU A 78 -22.56 -2.74 -9.35
C LEU A 78 -21.22 -2.85 -8.63
N ALA A 79 -20.21 -3.31 -9.36
CA ALA A 79 -18.83 -3.33 -8.90
C ALA A 79 -18.02 -2.27 -9.65
N ALA A 80 -17.18 -1.54 -8.93
CA ALA A 80 -16.23 -0.61 -9.51
C ALA A 80 -14.92 -0.65 -8.72
N GLY A 81 -13.81 -0.50 -9.43
CA GLY A 81 -12.52 -0.48 -8.77
C GLY A 81 -11.36 -0.37 -9.75
N GLY A 82 -10.20 -0.08 -9.18
CA GLY A 82 -8.93 -0.02 -9.87
C GLY A 82 -7.80 -0.45 -8.95
N SER A 83 -6.75 -0.96 -9.56
CA SER A 83 -5.49 -1.21 -8.88
C SER A 83 -4.35 -0.74 -9.74
N GLY A 84 -3.29 -0.27 -9.11
CA GLY A 84 -2.07 0.10 -9.79
C GLY A 84 -0.86 -0.34 -8.98
N ARG A 85 0.24 -0.52 -9.70
CA ARG A 85 1.53 -0.84 -9.12
C ARG A 85 2.59 -0.05 -9.86
N THR A 86 3.43 0.64 -9.11
CA THR A 86 4.57 1.39 -9.64
C THR A 86 5.82 0.96 -8.89
N GLN A 87 6.89 0.71 -9.62
CA GLN A 87 8.19 0.34 -9.07
C GLN A 87 9.23 1.39 -9.45
N TYR A 88 9.98 1.82 -8.45
CA TYR A 88 11.10 2.75 -8.59
C TYR A 88 12.39 2.04 -8.24
N TYR A 89 13.43 2.32 -9.02
CA TYR A 89 14.76 1.74 -8.88
C TYR A 89 15.75 2.87 -8.64
N PHE A 90 16.53 2.77 -7.57
CA PHE A 90 17.54 3.75 -7.22
C PHE A 90 18.89 3.06 -7.12
N LYS A 91 19.81 3.48 -7.98
CA LYS A 91 21.19 3.01 -7.94
C LYS A 91 21.91 3.59 -6.73
N ALA A 92 22.81 2.81 -6.15
CA ALA A 92 23.73 3.33 -5.16
C ALA A 92 24.70 4.29 -5.86
N THR A 93 24.64 5.57 -5.50
CA THR A 93 25.66 6.54 -5.91
C THR A 93 26.91 6.29 -5.08
N LYS A 94 28.06 6.20 -5.75
CA LYS A 94 29.37 6.14 -5.10
C LYS A 94 29.78 7.52 -4.58
#